data_AF-A0A6B9YYF7-F1
#
_entry.id   AF-A0A6B9YYF7-F1
#
_cell.length_a   1.000
_cell.length_b   1.000
_cell.length_c   1.000
_cell.angle_alpha   90.00
_cell.angle_beta   90.00
_cell.angle_gamma   90.00
#
_symmetry.space_group_name_H-M   'P 1'
#
loop_
_entity.id
_entity.type
_entity.pdbx_description
1 polymer ?
#
loop_
_entity_poly.entity_id
_entity_poly.type
_entity_poly.pdbx_seq_one_letter_code
_entity_poly.pdbx_strand_id
1 'polypeptide(L)' 'MNLKRTFGAILTVLGIVGLIYTGIQIIQHSGSATTLTVVGLISVIFFFTGVSLVRNTKDEA' A
#
# COMPACT_ATOMS: atom_id res chain seq x y z
N MET A 1 11.87 10.90 -14.64
CA MET A 1 10.61 10.76 -13.87
C MET A 1 10.80 11.46 -12.54
N ASN A 2 9.80 12.20 -12.07
CA ASN A 2 9.91 12.86 -10.78
C ASN A 2 10.08 11.84 -9.65
N LEU A 3 11.06 12.07 -8.76
CA LEU A 3 11.38 11.17 -7.64
C LEU A 3 10.14 10.93 -6.77
N LYS A 4 9.36 11.98 -6.51
CA LYS A 4 8.09 11.91 -5.78
C LYS A 4 7.07 10.98 -6.45
N ARG A 5 6.94 11.01 -7.78
CA ARG A 5 6.03 10.11 -8.52
C ARG A 5 6.47 8.66 -8.43
N THR A 6 7.78 8.42 -8.52
CA THR A 6 8.36 7.07 -8.41
C THR A 6 8.15 6.49 -7.02
N PHE A 7 8.37 7.31 -5.97
CA PHE A 7 8.06 6.93 -4.59
C PHE A 7 6.59 6.61 -4.39
N GLY A 8 5.69 7.44 -4.95
CA GLY A 8 4.26 7.19 -4.90
C GLY A 8 3.87 5.85 -5.54
N ALA A 9 4.42 5.56 -6.72
CA ALA A 9 4.17 4.30 -7.42
C ALA A 9 4.66 3.08 -6.61
N ILE A 10 5.87 3.15 -6.06
CA ILE A 10 6.41 2.08 -5.19
C ILE A 10 5.50 1.87 -3.98
N LEU A 11 5.10 2.96 -3.31
CA LEU A 11 4.24 2.89 -2.13
C LEU A 11 2.86 2.29 -2.45
N THR A 12 2.29 2.63 -3.61
CA THR A 12 1.04 2.01 -4.09
C THR A 12 1.19 0.52 -4.33
N VAL A 13 2.27 0.09 -4.99
CA VAL A 13 2.55 -1.34 -5.23
C VAL A 13 2.72 -2.09 -3.91
N LEU A 14 3.47 -1.52 -2.95
CA LEU A 14 3.62 -2.10 -1.61
C LEU A 14 2.27 -2.21 -0.88
N GLY A 15 1.41 -1.19 -0.98
CA GLY A 15 0.06 -1.23 -0.44
C GLY A 15 -0.78 -2.36 -1.03
N ILE A 16 -0.74 -2.55 -2.35
CA ILE A 16 -1.45 -3.65 -3.04
C ILE A 16 -0.95 -5.01 -2.56
N VAL A 17 0.38 -5.21 -2.53
CA VAL A 17 0.99 -6.48 -2.08
C VAL A 17 0.59 -6.78 -0.63
N GLY A 18 0.62 -5.78 0.25
CA GLY A 18 0.22 -5.94 1.65
C GLY A 18 -1.25 -6.30 1.81
N LEU A 19 -2.16 -5.69 1.03
CA LEU A 19 -3.59 -6.04 1.04
C LEU A 19 -3.83 -7.47 0.56
N ILE A 20 -3.15 -7.89 -0.52
CA ILE A 20 -3.23 -9.26 -1.03
C ILE A 20 -2.72 -10.25 0.04
N TYR A 21 -1.58 -9.95 0.66
CA TYR A 21 -1.02 -10.77 1.73
C TYR A 21 -1.99 -10.94 2.90
N THR A 22 -2.56 -9.84 3.41
CA THR A 22 -3.57 -9.90 4.49
C THR A 22 -4.80 -10.72 4.06
N GLY A 23 -5.28 -10.54 2.83
CA GLY A 23 -6.41 -11.33 2.31
C GLY A 23 -6.12 -12.83 2.25
N ILE A 24 -4.94 -13.23 1.78
CA ILE A 24 -4.51 -14.63 1.73
C ILE A 24 -4.48 -15.24 3.14
N GLN A 25 -3.89 -14.55 4.11
CA GLN A 25 -3.79 -15.02 5.49
C GLN A 25 -5.18 -15.21 6.14
N ILE A 26 -6.10 -14.27 5.89
CA ILE A 26 -7.49 -14.39 6.37
C ILE A 26 -8.18 -15.61 5.76
N ILE A 27 -8.08 -15.80 4.43
CA ILE A 27 -8.68 -16.96 3.73
C ILE A 27 -8.13 -18.29 4.28
N GLN A 28 -6.83 -18.33 4.54
CA GLN A 28 -6.15 -19.51 5.06
C GLN A 28 -6.36 -19.73 6.56
N HIS A 29 -7.10 -18.83 7.24
CA HIS A 29 -7.28 -18.84 8.70
C HIS A 29 -5.93 -18.88 9.44
N SER A 30 -4.91 -18.24 8.87
CA SER A 30 -3.54 -18.23 9.38
C SER A 30 -3.17 -16.85 9.90
N GLY A 31 -2.50 -16.81 11.06
CA GLY A 31 -2.06 -15.57 11.71
C GLY A 31 -3.05 -15.03 12.75
N SER A 32 -2.52 -14.19 13.64
CA SER A 32 -3.32 -13.55 14.70
C SER A 32 -4.20 -12.43 14.15
N ALA A 33 -5.45 -12.38 14.57
CA ALA A 33 -6.42 -11.35 14.15
C ALA A 33 -5.88 -9.93 14.36
N THR A 34 -5.21 -9.67 15.47
CA THR A 34 -4.60 -8.35 15.76
C THR A 34 -3.51 -8.02 14.75
N THR A 35 -2.63 -8.97 14.44
CA THR A 35 -1.56 -8.79 13.47
C THR A 35 -2.13 -8.50 12.08
N LEU A 36 -3.11 -9.28 11.63
CA LEU A 36 -3.74 -9.09 10.32
C LEU A 36 -4.47 -7.76 10.20
N THR A 37 -5.12 -7.31 11.29
CA THR A 37 -5.77 -6.00 11.35
C THR A 37 -4.75 -4.87 11.19
N VAL A 38 -3.64 -4.92 11.92
CA VAL A 38 -2.59 -3.89 11.86
C VAL A 38 -1.94 -3.87 10.47
N VAL A 39 -1.54 -5.04 9.95
CA VAL A 39 -0.91 -5.15 8.61
C VAL A 39 -1.87 -4.70 7.52
N GLY A 40 -3.14 -5.09 7.60
CA GLY A 40 -4.19 -4.65 6.67
C GLY A 40 -4.35 -3.14 6.68
N LEU A 41 -4.46 -2.52 7.86
CA LEU A 41 -4.63 -1.08 7.99
C LEU A 41 -3.43 -0.30 7.44
N ILE A 42 -2.21 -0.74 7.75
CA ILE A 42 -0.99 -0.13 7.19
C ILE A 42 -0.98 -0.23 5.66
N SER A 43 -1.38 -1.37 5.11
CA SER A 43 -1.43 -1.59 3.65
C SER A 43 -2.44 -0.67 2.98
N VAL A 44 -3.61 -0.46 3.60
CA VAL A 44 -4.61 0.53 3.16
C VAL A 44 -4.02 1.95 3.16
N ILE A 45 -3.35 2.34 4.25
CA ILE A 45 -2.72 3.66 4.38
C ILE A 45 -1.67 3.86 3.29
N PHE A 46 -0.82 2.86 3.04
CA PHE A 46 0.22 2.92 2.00
C PHE A 46 -0.40 3.05 0.61
N PHE A 47 -1.45 2.29 0.32
CA PHE A 47 -2.15 2.37 -0.95
C PHE A 47 -2.68 3.78 -1.23
N PHE A 48 -3.47 4.33 -0.30
CA PHE A 48 -4.05 5.67 -0.48
C PHE A 48 -3.00 6.78 -0.51
N THR A 49 -1.97 6.68 0.34
CA THR A 49 -0.88 7.65 0.37
C THR A 49 -0.07 7.62 -0.93
N GLY A 50 0.25 6.44 -1.44
CA GLY A 50 0.95 6.27 -2.71
C GLY A 50 0.17 6.84 -3.89
N VAL A 51 -1.12 6.51 -3.97
CA VAL A 51 -2.02 7.02 -5.02
C VAL A 51 -2.12 8.54 -4.94
N SER A 52 -2.26 9.11 -3.74
CA SER A 52 -2.28 10.57 -3.54
C SER A 52 -0.98 11.22 -4.02
N LEU A 53 0.17 10.63 -3.71
CA LEU A 53 1.47 11.18 -4.11
C LEU A 53 1.67 11.14 -5.63
N VAL A 54 1.25 10.05 -6.30
CA VAL A 54 1.28 9.95 -7.76
C VAL A 54 0.34 10.97 -8.41
N ARG A 55 -0.86 11.18 -7.86
CA ARG A 55 -1.86 12.11 -8.43
C ARG A 55 -1.49 13.58 -8.23
N ASN A 56 -0.87 13.91 -7.10
CA ASN A 56 -0.53 15.29 -6.75
C ASN A 56 0.86 15.73 -7.23
N THR A 57 1.64 14.83 -7.82
CA THR A 57 2.92 15.19 -8.42
C THR A 57 2.70 15.76 -9.82
N LYS A 58 2.87 17.08 -9.93
CA LYS A 58 3.07 17.72 -11.24
C LYS A 58 4.49 17.39 -11.69
N ASP A 59 4.64 17.03 -12.96
CA ASP A 59 5.98 16.92 -13.52
C ASP A 59 6.54 18.35 -13.66
N GLU A 60 7.45 18.73 -12.76
CA GLU A 60 8.25 19.94 -12.96
C GLU A 60 9.16 19.67 -14.16
N ALA A 61 9.09 20.54 -15.17
CA ALA A 61 9.93 20.56 -16.36
C ALA A 61 11.00 21.65 -16.21
#